data_AF-A0A2M9R3W8-F1
#
_entry.id   AF-A0A2M9R3W8-F1
#
_cell.length_a   1.000
_cell.length_b   1.000
_cell.length_c   1.000
_cell.angle_alpha   90.00
_cell.angle_beta   90.00
_cell.angle_gamma   90.00
#
_symmetry.space_group_name_H-M   'P 1'
#
loop_
_entity.id
_entity.type
_entity.pdbx_description
1 polymer ?
#
loop_
_entity_poly.entity_id
_entity_poly.type
_entity_poly.pdbx_seq_one_letter_code
_entity_poly.pdbx_strand_id
1 'polypeptide(L)' 'MKTKHTLIILAIGLLLTFFGAILKITHLEIGPVNGNNLLTIGTFVEIIGGILFLYKLLTHKKFKDFLNS' A
#
# COMPACT_ATOMS: atom_id res chain seq x y z
N MET A 1 7.55 -13.57 -7.22
CA MET A 1 7.93 -12.13 -7.13
C MET A 1 9.13 -11.95 -6.21
N LYS A 2 10.14 -11.17 -6.58
CA LYS A 2 11.22 -10.76 -5.65
C LYS A 2 10.65 -9.80 -4.59
N THR A 3 11.25 -9.70 -3.39
CA THR A 3 10.79 -8.78 -2.32
C THR A 3 10.64 -7.35 -2.82
N LYS A 4 11.50 -6.94 -3.76
CA LYS A 4 11.45 -5.67 -4.47
C LYS A 4 10.07 -5.34 -5.07
N HIS A 5 9.38 -6.32 -5.64
CA HIS A 5 8.10 -6.09 -6.32
C HIS A 5 6.98 -5.83 -5.32
N THR A 6 7.01 -6.57 -4.21
CA THR A 6 6.09 -6.37 -3.09
C THR A 6 6.24 -4.98 -2.48
N LEU A 7 7.49 -4.52 -2.34
CA LEU A 7 7.81 -3.19 -1.81
C LEU A 7 7.37 -2.07 -2.77
N ILE A 8 7.51 -2.28 -4.09
CA ILE A 8 7.01 -1.36 -5.12
C ILE A 8 5.48 -1.23 -5.06
N ILE A 9 4.76 -2.35 -4.95
CA ILE A 9 3.28 -2.33 -4.86
C ILE A 9 2.83 -1.55 -3.62
N LEU A 10 3.47 -1.80 -2.47
CA LEU A 10 3.19 -1.08 -1.23
C LEU A 10 3.48 0.42 -1.36
N ALA A 11 4.62 0.79 -1.96
CA ALA A 11 4.97 2.19 -2.18
C ALA A 11 3.99 2.91 -3.12
N ILE A 12 3.53 2.24 -4.18
CA ILE A 12 2.52 2.78 -5.09
C ILE A 12 1.18 3.00 -4.35
N GLY A 13 0.75 2.02 -3.55
CA GLY A 13 -0.45 2.16 -2.71
C GLY A 13 -0.36 3.37 -1.78
N LEU A 14 0.77 3.53 -1.09
CA LEU A 14 1.05 4.64 -0.18
C LEU A 14 1.03 6.01 -0.87
N LEU A 15 1.59 6.09 -2.08
CA LEU A 15 1.55 7.32 -2.88
C LEU A 15 0.12 7.65 -3.31
N LEU A 16 -0.64 6.65 -3.76
CA LEU A 16 -2.04 6.84 -4.15
C LEU A 16 -2.93 7.27 -2.97
N THR A 17 -2.74 6.68 -1.78
CA THR A 17 -3.45 7.12 -0.57
C THR A 17 -3.04 8.52 -0.17
N PHE A 18 -1.76 8.87 -0.25
CA PHE A 18 -1.29 10.23 0.04
C PHE A 18 -1.93 11.28 -0.88
N PHE A 19 -1.92 11.05 -2.20
CA PHE A 19 -2.60 11.95 -3.15
C PHE A 19 -4.12 11.96 -2.98
N GLY A 20 -4.75 10.80 -2.73
CA GLY A 20 -6.18 10.72 -2.45
C GLY A 20 -6.59 11.49 -1.20
N ALA A 21 -5.75 11.46 -0.15
CA ALA A 21 -5.98 12.20 1.09
C ALA A 21 -5.90 13.70 0.86
N ILE A 22 -4.91 14.16 0.08
CA ILE A 22 -4.80 15.57 -0.30
C ILE A 22 -6.06 16.02 -1.04
N LEU A 23 -6.48 15.27 -2.08
CA LEU A 23 -7.70 15.61 -2.84
C LEU A 23 -8.95 15.64 -1.94
N LYS A 24 -9.04 14.74 -0.96
CA LYS A 24 -10.17 14.67 -0.04
C LYS A 24 -10.21 15.85 0.94
N ILE A 25 -9.06 16.32 1.42
CA ILE A 25 -8.96 17.47 2.34
C ILE A 25 -9.16 18.79 1.58
N THR A 26 -8.60 18.92 0.37
CA THR A 26 -8.73 20.13 -0.44
C THR A 26 -10.07 20.24 -1.16
N HIS A 27 -10.92 19.21 -1.08
CA HIS A 27 -12.17 19.10 -1.84
C HIS A 27 -11.97 19.30 -3.35
N LEU A 28 -10.77 18.99 -3.86
CA LEU A 28 -10.45 19.15 -5.27
C LEU A 28 -10.96 17.94 -6.05
N GLU A 29 -11.81 18.21 -7.04
CA GLU A 29 -12.33 17.21 -7.96
C GLU A 29 -11.74 17.43 -9.35
N ILE A 30 -10.91 16.48 -9.81
CA ILE A 30 -10.30 16.52 -11.15
C ILE A 30 -11.04 15.50 -12.02
N GLY A 31 -12.17 15.94 -12.60
CA GLY A 31 -13.02 15.07 -13.41
C GLY A 31 -13.57 13.87 -12.61
N PRO A 32 -13.43 12.61 -13.10
CA PRO A 32 -13.90 11.42 -12.36
C PRO A 32 -13.03 11.08 -11.16
N VAL A 33 -11.89 11.76 -10.98
CA VAL A 33 -10.96 11.55 -9.86
C VAL A 33 -11.36 12.50 -8.73
N ASN A 34 -12.18 11.99 -7.82
CA ASN A 34 -12.45 12.64 -6.54
C ASN A 34 -11.58 12.02 -5.42
N GLY A 35 -11.47 12.74 -4.30
CA GLY A 35 -10.70 12.28 -3.14
C GLY A 35 -11.16 10.91 -2.61
N ASN A 36 -12.46 10.62 -2.63
CA ASN A 36 -12.97 9.31 -2.16
C ASN A 36 -12.52 8.14 -3.04
N ASN A 37 -12.62 8.28 -4.36
CA ASN A 37 -12.29 7.23 -5.32
C ASN A 37 -10.80 6.95 -5.31
N LEU A 38 -9.96 7.99 -5.37
CA LEU A 38 -8.51 7.83 -5.36
C LEU A 38 -8.02 7.24 -4.03
N LEU A 39 -8.57 7.72 -2.91
CA LEU A 39 -8.23 7.19 -1.59
C LEU A 39 -8.65 5.71 -1.45
N THR A 40 -9.82 5.34 -1.97
CA THR A 40 -10.32 3.96 -1.94
C THR A 40 -9.38 3.05 -2.74
N ILE A 41 -9.05 3.42 -3.98
CA ILE A 41 -8.15 2.63 -4.84
C ILE A 41 -6.77 2.52 -4.20
N GLY A 42 -6.21 3.63 -3.71
CA GLY A 42 -4.91 3.63 -3.03
C GLY A 42 -4.91 2.69 -1.83
N THR A 43 -5.96 2.73 -1.01
CA THR A 43 -6.08 1.91 0.20
C THR A 43 -6.14 0.43 -0.14
N PHE A 44 -6.90 0.05 -1.18
CA PHE A 44 -6.93 -1.35 -1.64
C PHE A 44 -5.55 -1.82 -2.10
N VAL A 45 -4.83 -1.02 -2.88
CA VAL A 45 -3.48 -1.35 -3.36
C VAL A 45 -2.49 -1.44 -2.19
N GLU A 46 -2.58 -0.52 -1.23
CA GLU A 46 -1.74 -0.48 -0.04
C GLU A 46 -1.97 -1.71 0.85
N ILE A 47 -3.23 -2.09 1.09
CA ILE A 47 -3.59 -3.30 1.86
C ILE A 47 -3.04 -4.56 1.17
N ILE A 48 -3.23 -4.69 -0.15
CA ILE A 48 -2.71 -5.83 -0.91
C ILE A 48 -1.17 -5.88 -0.82
N GLY A 49 -0.52 -4.72 -0.98
CA GLY A 49 0.93 -4.59 -0.82
C GLY A 49 1.40 -4.98 0.59
N GLY A 50 0.68 -4.53 1.62
CA GLY A 50 0.94 -4.81 3.03
C GLY A 50 0.81 -6.30 3.36
N ILE A 51 -0.28 -6.94 2.91
CA ILE A 51 -0.48 -8.39 3.08
C ILE A 51 0.62 -9.18 2.39
N LEU A 52 0.96 -8.83 1.14
CA LEU A 52 2.05 -9.49 0.42
C LEU A 52 3.40 -9.28 1.10
N PHE A 53 3.64 -8.10 1.69
CA PHE A 53 4.87 -7.79 2.39
C PHE A 53 4.97 -8.61 3.68
N LEU A 54 3.91 -8.62 4.49
CA LEU A 54 3.82 -9.42 5.71
C LEU A 54 3.98 -10.91 5.43
N TYR A 55 3.27 -11.45 4.43
CA TYR A 55 3.40 -12.86 4.04
C TYR A 55 4.85 -13.23 3.74
N LYS A 56 5.54 -12.37 3.00
CA LYS A 56 6.91 -12.60 2.58
C LYS A 56 7.92 -12.44 3.72
N LEU A 57 7.63 -11.52 4.64
CA LEU A 57 8.39 -11.31 5.86
C LEU A 57 8.33 -12.56 6.76
N LEU A 58 7.11 -13.06 7.01
CA LEU A 58 6.86 -14.22 7.86
C LEU A 58 7.37 -15.54 7.26
N THR A 59 7.36 -15.67 5.93
CA THR A 59 7.87 -16.86 5.24
C THR A 59 9.41 -16.88 5.16
N HIS A 60 10.09 -15.76 5.44
CA HIS A 60 11.55 -15.71 5.38
C HIS A 60 12.16 -16.40 6.60
N LYS A 61 12.90 -17.49 6.37
CA LYS A 61 13.47 -18.38 7.42
C LYS A 61 14.16 -17.60 8.56
N LYS A 62 15.05 -16.66 8.19
CA LYS A 62 15.77 -15.79 9.14
C LYS A 62 14.87 -14.88 9.99
N PHE A 63 13.74 -14.44 9.44
CA PHE A 63 12.80 -13.58 10.16
C PHE A 63 11.88 -14.39 11.08
N LYS A 64 11.55 -15.62 10.67
CA LYS A 64 10.83 -16.58 11.51
C LYS A 64 11.65 -16.94 12.75
N ASP A 65 12.97 -17.08 12.62
CA ASP A 65 13.87 -17.33 13.76
C ASP A 65 13.96 -16.12 14.70
N PHE A 66 13.92 -14.88 14.17
CA PHE A 66 13.88 -13.66 15.00
C PHE A 66 12.57 -13.52 15.80
N LEU A 67 11.42 -13.84 15.20
CA LEU A 67 10.11 -13.71 15.85
C LEU A 67 9.83 -14.79 16.91
N ASN A 68 10.48 -15.95 16.80
CA ASN A 68 10.32 -17.07 17.76
C ASN A 68 11.51 -17.17 18.74
N SER A 69 12.35 -16.13 18.82
CA SER A 69 13.42 -15.99 19.79
C SER A 69 12.96 -15.28 21.04
#